data_AF-A0A1Q9NE23-F1
#
_entry.id   AF-A0A1Q9NE23-F1
#
_cell.length_a   1.000
_cell.length_b   1.000
_cell.length_c   1.000
_cell.angle_alpha   90.00
_cell.angle_beta   90.00
_cell.angle_gamma   90.00
#
_symmetry.space_group_name_H-M   'P 1'
#
loop_
_entity.id
_entity.type
_entity.pdbx_description
1 polymer ?
#
loop_
_entity_poly.entity_id
_entity_poly.type
_entity_poly.pdbx_seq_one_letter_code
_entity_poly.pdbx_strand_id
1 'polypeptide(L)' 'MTDTALLSLVRKFTKEQLQAIDSVLRILDPDEYRDYHGQYGVCNAPDRIELLREEIRTALGKK' A
#
# COMPACT_ATOMS: atom_id res chain seq x y z
N MET A 1 1.27 16.12 -6.86
CA MET A 1 1.80 16.52 -5.54
C MET A 1 1.24 15.65 -4.40
N THR A 2 1.19 14.32 -4.52
CA THR A 2 0.70 13.43 -3.43
C THR A 2 1.71 12.37 -2.98
N ASP A 3 2.75 12.07 -3.76
CA ASP A 3 3.74 11.03 -3.43
C ASP A 3 4.61 11.36 -2.20
N THR A 4 4.86 12.64 -1.94
CA THR A 4 5.70 13.06 -0.81
C THR A 4 5.08 12.77 0.56
N ALA A 5 3.74 12.69 0.63
CA ALA A 5 3.03 12.47 1.89
C ALA A 5 3.10 11.00 2.35
N LEU A 6 3.00 10.04 1.42
CA LEU A 6 3.01 8.61 1.74
C LEU A 6 4.39 8.18 2.25
N LEU A 7 5.45 8.59 1.55
CA LEU A 7 6.84 8.31 1.94
C LEU A 7 7.17 8.84 3.34
N SER A 8 6.69 10.05 3.65
CA SER A 8 6.88 10.70 4.95
C SER A 8 6.14 9.96 6.08
N LEU A 9 5.01 9.32 5.78
CA LEU A 9 4.28 8.49 6.74
C LEU A 9 4.96 7.14 6.97
N VAL A 10 5.42 6.46 5.92
CA VAL A 10 6.11 5.16 6.02
C VAL A 10 7.34 5.26 6.92
N ARG A 11 8.11 6.35 6.82
CA ARG A 11 9.29 6.61 7.65
C ARG A 11 9.01 6.81 9.15
N LYS A 12 7.75 7.04 9.55
CA LYS A 12 7.36 7.20 10.96
C LYS A 12 7.07 5.86 11.64
N PHE A 13 6.94 4.78 10.89
CA PHE A 13 6.66 3.46 11.44
C PHE A 13 7.95 2.72 11.81
N THR A 14 7.86 1.95 12.89
CA THR A 14 8.91 0.99 13.27
C THR A 14 8.97 -0.17 12.30
N LYS A 15 10.08 -0.93 12.33
CA LYS A 15 10.27 -2.10 11.46
C LYS A 15 9.20 -3.17 11.70
N GLU A 16 8.84 -3.44 12.96
CA GLU A 16 7.80 -4.39 13.32
C GLU A 16 6.43 -3.96 12.78
N GLN A 17 6.11 -2.67 12.88
CA GLN A 17 4.87 -2.12 12.32
C GLN A 17 4.83 -2.24 10.79
N LEU A 18 5.93 -1.95 10.11
CA LEU A 18 6.03 -2.12 8.66
C LEU A 18 5.88 -3.58 8.24
N GLN A 19 6.43 -4.53 9.00
CA GLN A 19 6.25 -5.97 8.76
C GLN A 19 4.81 -6.43 8.98
N ALA A 20 4.13 -5.91 10.00
CA ALA A 20 2.72 -6.18 10.23
C ALA A 20 1.86 -5.65 9.07
N ILE A 21 2.14 -4.43 8.59
CA ILE A 21 1.44 -3.86 7.44
C ILE A 21 1.73 -4.65 6.16
N ASP A 22 2.99 -5.02 5.87
CA ASP A 22 3.35 -5.90 4.73
C ASP A 22 2.58 -7.23 4.78
N SER A 23 2.42 -7.81 5.98
CA SER A 23 1.69 -9.08 6.15
C SER A 23 0.20 -8.93 5.87
N VAL A 24 -0.43 -7.84 6.35
CA VAL A 24 -1.84 -7.55 6.06
C VAL A 24 -2.03 -7.27 4.56
N LEU A 25 -1.16 -6.45 3.96
CA LEU A 25 -1.25 -6.11 2.54
C LEU A 25 -1.07 -7.32 1.61
N ARG A 26 -0.41 -8.40 2.05
CA ARG A 26 -0.29 -9.65 1.28
C ARG A 26 -1.56 -10.51 1.30
N ILE A 27 -2.40 -10.35 2.32
CA ILE A 27 -3.68 -11.04 2.42
C ILE A 27 -4.72 -10.37 1.51
N LEU A 28 -4.55 -9.07 1.25
CA LEU A 28 -5.38 -8.33 0.30
C LEU A 28 -5.06 -8.80 -1.12
N ASP A 29 -5.99 -9.54 -1.73
CA ASP A 29 -5.93 -9.91 -3.14
C ASP A 29 -6.23 -8.68 -4.02
N PRO A 30 -5.27 -8.18 -4.81
CA PRO A 30 -5.48 -7.02 -5.68
C PRO A 30 -6.67 -7.19 -6.64
N ASP A 31 -6.97 -8.43 -7.05
CA ASP A 31 -8.04 -8.73 -7.99
C ASP A 31 -9.42 -8.70 -7.30
N GLU A 32 -9.50 -8.98 -6.00
CA GLU A 32 -10.74 -8.84 -5.21
C GLU A 32 -11.19 -7.38 -5.12
N TYR A 33 -10.24 -6.43 -5.04
CA TYR A 33 -10.57 -5.00 -5.02
C TYR A 33 -10.86 -4.43 -6.40
N ARG A 34 -10.34 -5.03 -7.49
CA ARG A 34 -10.60 -4.59 -8.87
C ARG A 34 -12.09 -4.62 -9.23
N ASP A 35 -12.83 -5.61 -8.77
CA ASP A 35 -14.25 -5.79 -9.11
C ASP A 35 -15.20 -4.85 -8.35
N TYR A 36 -14.80 -4.33 -7.18
CA TYR A 36 -15.59 -3.32 -6.45
C TYR A 36 -15.66 -1.96 -7.17
N HIS A 37 -14.87 -1.75 -8.22
CA HIS A 37 -14.76 -0.46 -8.91
C HIS A 37 -15.91 -0.14 -9.88
N GLY A 38 -16.72 -1.14 -10.28
CA GLY A 38 -17.85 -0.92 -11.18
C GLY A 38 -19.01 -0.12 -10.56
N GLN A 39 -19.16 -0.12 -9.23
CA GLN A 39 -20.35 0.45 -8.56
C GLN A 39 -20.14 1.82 -7.90
N TYR A 40 -18.92 2.21 -7.53
CA TYR A 40 -18.69 3.41 -6.69
C TYR A 40 -17.76 4.47 -7.30
N GLY A 41 -17.24 4.30 -8.53
CA GLY A 41 -16.59 5.38 -9.28
C GLY A 41 -15.29 5.96 -8.70
N VAL A 42 -14.68 5.33 -7.69
CA VAL A 42 -13.43 5.80 -7.09
C VAL A 42 -12.24 5.12 -7.77
N CYS A 43 -11.71 5.75 -8.82
CA CYS A 43 -10.65 5.23 -9.70
C CYS A 43 -9.21 5.22 -9.14
N ASN A 44 -8.96 5.21 -7.82
CA ASN A 44 -7.58 5.41 -7.31
C ASN A 44 -7.09 4.40 -6.25
N ALA A 45 -7.87 3.38 -5.87
CA ALA A 45 -7.49 2.50 -4.76
C ALA A 45 -6.41 1.44 -5.11
N PRO A 46 -6.48 0.72 -6.25
CA PRO A 46 -5.54 -0.36 -6.56
C PRO A 46 -4.10 0.17 -6.71
N ASP A 47 -3.95 1.25 -7.47
CA ASP A 47 -2.65 1.89 -7.73
C ASP A 47 -2.02 2.45 -6.44
N ARG A 48 -2.84 2.91 -5.49
CA ARG A 48 -2.36 3.42 -4.20
C ARG A 48 -1.95 2.32 -3.23
N ILE A 49 -2.61 1.16 -3.28
CA ILE A 49 -2.24 -0.02 -2.49
C ILE A 49 -0.94 -0.62 -3.03
N GLU A 50 -0.81 -0.73 -4.35
CA GLU A 50 0.44 -1.14 -5.00
C GLU A 50 1.59 -0.18 -4.65
N LEU A 51 1.37 1.13 -4.76
CA LEU A 51 2.35 2.15 -4.36
C LEU A 51 2.76 2.01 -2.88
N LEU A 52 1.79 1.82 -1.96
CA LEU A 52 2.08 1.61 -0.54
C LEU A 52 2.88 0.32 -0.31
N ARG A 53 2.59 -0.75 -1.05
CA ARG A 53 3.30 -2.03 -0.97
C ARG A 53 4.74 -1.88 -1.42
N GLU A 54 5.00 -1.16 -2.50
CA GLU A 54 6.37 -0.86 -2.98
C GLU A 54 7.16 0.00 -1.97
N GLU A 55 6.52 1.01 -1.40
CA GLU A 55 7.16 1.90 -0.43
C GLU A 55 7.53 1.17 0.87
N ILE A 56 6.65 0.30 1.36
CA ILE A 56 6.93 -0.53 2.55
C ILE A 56 8.06 -1.53 2.27
N ARG A 57 8.06 -2.18 1.10
CA ARG A 57 9.14 -3.10 0.71
C ARG A 57 10.49 -2.39 0.62
N THR A 58 10.51 -1.20 0.04
CA THR A 58 11.69 -0.33 -0.02
C THR A 58 12.17 0.04 1.37
N ALA A 59 11.27 0.46 2.27
CA ALA A 59 11.60 0.78 3.66
C ALA A 59 12.11 -0.43 4.45
N LEU A 60 11.65 -1.64 4.14
CA LEU A 60 12.10 -2.90 4.73
C LEU A 60 13.39 -3.47 4.10
N GLY A 61 13.87 -2.88 3.01
CA GLY A 61 15.03 -3.37 2.26
C GLY A 61 14.78 -4.70 1.53
N LYS A 62 13.51 -5.06 1.27
CA LYS A 62 13.12 -6.25 0.51
C LYS A 62 12.95 -5.84 -0.95
N LYS A 63 13.91 -6.21 -1.81
CA LYS A 63 13.81 -6.08 -3.27
C LYS A 63 13.02 -7.23 -3.88
#